data_AF-A0A833QR81-F1
#
_entry.id   AF-A0A833QR81-F1
#
_cell.length_a   1.000
_cell.length_b   1.000
_cell.length_c   1.000
_cell.angle_alpha   90.00
_cell.angle_beta   90.00
_cell.angle_gamma   90.00
#
_symmetry.space_group_name_H-M   'P 1'
#
loop_
_entity.id
_entity.type
_entity.pdbx_description
1 polymer ?
#
loop_
_entity_poly.entity_id
_entity_poly.type
_entity_poly.pdbx_seq_one_letter_code
_entity_poly.pdbx_strand_id
1 'polypeptide(L)'
;MTANKIPMLYLRGIIGHPRSFLGDALFQTHENLEHLAMMERVLGPLPGHMLRRADRQAEKYVRRGRLNWLEGCMSRESMKAVSKLPCLQNLVMENVDHSAGDLIDLLHGLLRYDPSDRLSAREALRHPFFNRRS
;
A
#
# COMPACT_ATOMS: atom_id res chain seq x y z
N MET A 1 0.88 21.34 -0.73
CA MET A 1 1.51 20.17 -0.09
C MET A 1 2.90 20.55 0.36
N THR A 2 2.97 21.31 1.45
CA THR A 2 4.08 21.11 2.38
C THR A 2 4.10 19.64 2.75
N ALA A 3 5.29 19.04 2.76
CA ALA A 3 5.58 17.63 2.97
C ALA A 3 5.15 17.12 4.37
N ASN A 4 3.86 17.18 4.67
CA ASN A 4 3.26 16.54 5.82
C ASN A 4 2.74 15.18 5.37
N LYS A 5 3.62 14.19 5.53
CA LYS A 5 3.26 12.86 6.03
C LYS A 5 2.03 12.27 5.32
N ILE A 6 2.20 11.90 4.04
CA ILE A 6 1.56 10.65 3.59
C ILE A 6 2.00 9.61 4.62
N PRO A 7 1.10 8.90 5.31
CA PRO A 7 1.48 8.02 6.40
C PRO A 7 2.44 6.98 5.84
N MET A 8 3.73 7.23 6.04
CA MET A 8 4.78 6.23 6.06
C MET A 8 4.26 5.19 7.03
N LEU A 9 3.67 4.13 6.50
CA LEU A 9 3.35 2.92 7.24
C LEU A 9 4.69 2.28 7.63
N TYR A 10 5.37 2.93 8.58
CA TYR A 10 6.22 2.28 9.55
C TYR A 10 5.30 1.33 10.32
N LEU A 11 5.08 0.14 9.78
CA LEU A 11 4.52 -0.99 10.53
C LEU A 11 5.58 -1.60 11.46
N ARG A 12 6.39 -0.74 12.11
CA ARG A 12 7.55 -1.16 12.93
C ARG A 12 7.18 -1.38 14.40
N GLY A 13 5.91 -1.22 14.79
CA GLY A 13 5.53 -1.06 16.19
C GLY A 13 4.46 -2.00 16.76
N ILE A 14 3.83 -2.90 15.99
CA ILE A 14 2.71 -3.70 16.52
C ILE A 14 3.13 -5.12 16.93
N ILE A 15 4.27 -5.64 16.49
CA ILE A 15 4.66 -7.03 16.79
C ILE A 15 6.10 -7.06 17.27
N GLY A 16 6.28 -6.99 18.58
CA GLY A 16 7.57 -7.18 19.23
C GLY A 16 8.00 -8.64 19.21
N HIS A 17 8.89 -9.01 18.28
CA HIS A 17 9.91 -10.05 18.48
C HIS A 17 10.96 -9.99 17.35
N PRO A 18 12.25 -10.33 17.59
CA PRO A 18 13.37 -10.01 16.67
C PRO A 18 13.46 -10.82 15.37
N ARG A 19 12.46 -11.66 15.05
CA ARG A 19 12.43 -12.46 13.82
C ARG A 19 10.98 -12.72 13.42
N SER A 20 10.38 -11.82 12.65
CA SER A 20 9.00 -11.99 12.14
C SER A 20 8.87 -11.46 10.70
N PHE A 21 8.94 -12.40 9.76
CA PHE A 21 8.30 -12.58 8.44
C PHE A 21 8.01 -11.43 7.45
N LEU A 22 8.26 -10.17 7.75
CA LEU A 22 8.35 -9.09 6.74
C LEU A 22 9.34 -8.02 7.24
N GLY A 23 10.61 -8.42 7.39
CA GLY A 23 11.66 -7.59 7.98
C GLY A 23 12.14 -6.44 7.09
N ASP A 24 11.75 -6.41 5.82
CA ASP A 24 12.12 -5.37 4.87
C ASP A 24 10.92 -4.46 4.57
N ALA A 25 11.19 -3.16 4.38
CA ALA A 25 10.15 -2.19 4.10
C ALA A 25 9.39 -2.59 2.82
N LEU A 26 8.06 -2.67 2.92
CA LEU A 26 7.16 -3.08 1.83
C LEU A 26 7.35 -2.25 0.55
N PHE A 27 7.91 -1.04 0.69
CA PHE A 27 8.34 -0.21 -0.40
C PHE A 27 9.69 0.49 -0.10
N GLN A 28 10.80 -0.09 -0.56
CA GLN A 28 12.14 0.52 -0.45
C GLN A 28 12.49 1.35 -1.69
N THR A 29 11.93 2.56 -1.80
CA THR A 29 12.34 3.50 -2.87
C THR A 29 12.59 4.90 -2.32
N HIS A 30 13.48 5.65 -2.97
CA HIS A 30 13.67 7.07 -2.67
C HIS A 30 12.82 7.97 -3.59
N GLU A 31 12.12 7.37 -4.56
CA GLU A 31 11.33 8.06 -5.58
C GLU A 31 9.82 7.90 -5.34
N ASN A 32 9.13 9.03 -5.14
CA ASN A 32 7.69 9.07 -4.87
C ASN A 32 6.83 8.40 -5.96
N LEU A 33 7.26 8.49 -7.22
CA LEU A 33 6.51 7.91 -8.34
C LEU A 33 6.57 6.38 -8.34
N GLU A 34 7.75 5.82 -8.04
CA GLU A 34 7.93 4.38 -7.92
C GLU A 34 7.12 3.83 -6.75
N HIS A 35 7.12 4.54 -5.63
CA HIS A 35 6.24 4.25 -4.50
C HIS A 35 4.76 4.17 -4.89
N LEU A 36 4.25 5.19 -5.57
CA LEU A 36 2.86 5.23 -6.01
C LEU A 36 2.55 4.09 -6.99
N ALA A 37 3.50 3.73 -7.86
CA ALA A 37 3.33 2.64 -8.81
C ALA A 37 3.32 1.27 -8.13
N MET A 38 4.17 1.06 -7.13
CA MET A 38 4.14 -0.15 -6.30
C MET A 38 2.82 -0.27 -5.53
N MET A 39 2.34 0.83 -4.94
CA MET A 39 1.03 0.84 -4.29
C MET A 39 -0.08 0.49 -5.29
N GLU A 40 -0.11 1.12 -6.46
CA GLU A 40 -1.10 0.85 -7.50
C GLU A 40 -1.08 -0.62 -7.95
N ARG A 41 0.10 -1.22 -8.02
CA ARG A 41 0.27 -2.64 -8.37
C ARG A 41 -0.28 -3.58 -7.31
N VAL A 42 -0.02 -3.29 -6.04
CA VAL A 42 -0.36 -4.16 -4.90
C VAL A 42 -1.82 -3.99 -4.48
N LEU A 43 -2.31 -2.75 -4.43
CA LEU A 43 -3.61 -2.38 -3.87
C LEU A 43 -4.68 -2.06 -4.93
N GLY A 44 -4.28 -1.85 -6.19
CA GLY A 44 -5.17 -1.44 -7.27
C GLY A 44 -5.14 0.07 -7.56
N PRO A 45 -5.96 0.56 -8.50
CA PRO A 45 -5.89 1.93 -9.02
C PRO A 45 -6.11 3.00 -7.93
N LEU A 46 -5.35 4.09 -8.01
CA LEU A 46 -5.55 5.22 -7.11
C LEU A 46 -6.92 5.90 -7.37
N PRO A 47 -7.66 6.28 -6.32
CA PRO A 47 -8.93 6.97 -6.49
C PRO A 47 -8.77 8.31 -7.22
N GLY A 48 -9.59 8.52 -8.26
CA GLY A 48 -9.47 9.70 -9.12
C GLY A 48 -9.65 11.03 -8.38
N HIS A 49 -10.44 11.08 -7.30
CA HIS A 49 -10.59 12.28 -6.48
C HIS A 49 -9.31 12.65 -5.73
N MET A 50 -8.52 11.65 -5.32
CA MET A 50 -7.22 11.90 -4.70
C MET A 50 -6.20 12.39 -5.72
N LEU A 51 -6.21 11.81 -6.93
CA LEU A 51 -5.35 12.27 -8.03
C LEU A 51 -5.68 13.71 -8.45
N ARG A 52 -6.96 14.10 -8.46
CA ARG A 52 -7.38 15.48 -8.74
C ARG A 52 -7.06 16.47 -7.63
N ARG A 53 -6.99 16.01 -6.38
CA ARG A 53 -6.62 16.81 -5.20
C ARG A 53 -5.11 16.85 -4.98
N ALA A 54 -4.34 16.14 -5.80
CA ALA A 54 -2.89 16.17 -5.76
C ALA A 54 -2.42 17.62 -6.00
N ASP A 55 -1.52 18.11 -5.17
CA ASP A 55 -0.98 19.46 -5.30
C ASP A 55 -0.18 19.62 -6.60
N ARG A 56 0.11 20.86 -6.99
CA ARG A 56 0.89 21.20 -8.19
C ARG A 56 2.19 20.40 -8.32
N GLN A 57 2.84 20.10 -7.19
CA GLN A 57 4.07 19.32 -7.16
C GLN A 57 3.88 17.83 -7.56
N ALA A 58 2.67 17.30 -7.37
CA ALA A 58 2.30 15.93 -7.69
C ALA A 58 1.59 15.79 -9.05
N GLU A 59 1.21 16.90 -9.71
CA GLU A 59 0.68 16.89 -11.09
C GLU A 59 1.65 16.23 -12.08
N LYS A 60 2.96 16.36 -11.88
CA LYS A 60 3.97 15.68 -12.72
C LYS A 60 3.89 14.15 -12.69
N TYR A 61 3.30 13.59 -11.62
CA TYR A 61 3.09 12.16 -11.45
C TYR A 61 1.74 11.70 -12.00
N VAL A 62 0.85 12.62 -12.40
CA VAL A 62 -0.52 12.29 -12.83
C VAL A 62 -0.72 12.78 -14.27
N ARG A 63 -1.05 11.86 -15.18
CA ARG A 63 -1.43 12.20 -16.56
C ARG A 63 -2.81 11.63 -16.86
N ARG A 64 -3.70 12.47 -17.38
CA ARG A 64 -5.07 12.07 -17.80
C ARG A 64 -5.86 11.35 -16.69
N GLY A 65 -5.67 11.76 -15.44
CA GLY A 65 -6.35 11.16 -14.28
C GLY A 65 -5.83 9.78 -13.88
N ARG A 66 -4.62 9.40 -14.31
CA ARG A 66 -3.93 8.17 -13.91
C ARG A 66 -2.47 8.45 -13.55
N LEU A 67 -1.84 7.51 -12.84
CA LEU A 67 -0.43 7.61 -12.52
C LEU A 67 0.44 7.55 -13.79
N ASN A 68 1.37 8.48 -13.93
CA ASN A 68 2.29 8.58 -15.07
C ASN A 68 3.50 7.65 -14.90
N TRP A 69 3.26 6.36 -14.62
CA TRP A 69 4.34 5.40 -14.34
C TRP A 69 5.19 5.07 -15.57
N LEU A 70 4.57 4.88 -16.74
CA LEU A 70 5.25 4.41 -17.95
C LEU A 70 6.30 5.39 -18.49
N GLU A 71 6.03 6.70 -18.40
CA GLU A 71 6.93 7.74 -18.91
C GLU A 71 7.75 8.39 -17.79
N GLY A 72 7.32 8.27 -16.54
CA GLY A 72 8.01 8.89 -15.40
C GLY A 72 9.00 7.98 -14.68
N CYS A 73 9.08 6.69 -15.02
CA CYS A 73 10.02 5.77 -14.37
C CYS A 73 11.48 6.14 -14.69
N MET A 74 12.32 6.17 -13.67
CA MET A 74 13.74 6.55 -13.80
C MET A 74 14.59 5.47 -14.49
N SER A 75 14.15 4.20 -14.46
CA SER A 75 14.93 3.08 -14.98
C SER A 75 14.05 1.90 -15.42
N ARG A 76 14.59 1.04 -16.30
CA ARG A 76 13.94 -0.22 -16.70
C ARG A 76 13.91 -1.22 -15.56
N GLU A 77 14.87 -1.13 -14.65
CA GLU A 77 15.01 -1.96 -13.46
C GLU A 77 13.85 -1.69 -12.50
N SER A 78 13.53 -0.42 -12.25
CA SER A 78 12.36 0.01 -11.46
C SER A 78 11.06 -0.48 -12.11
N MET A 79 10.91 -0.35 -13.43
CA MET A 79 9.74 -0.88 -14.15
C MET A 79 9.58 -2.39 -13.97
N LYS A 80 10.68 -3.15 -14.05
CA LYS A 80 10.67 -4.60 -13.80
C LYS A 80 10.34 -4.92 -12.35
N ALA A 81 10.87 -4.18 -11.38
CA ALA A 81 10.61 -4.38 -9.96
C ALA A 81 9.11 -4.23 -9.66
N VAL A 82 8.49 -3.12 -10.11
CA VAL A 82 7.04 -2.90 -9.95
C VAL A 82 6.22 -3.97 -10.67
N SER A 83 6.57 -4.34 -11.91
CA SER A 83 5.82 -5.34 -12.67
C SER A 83 5.81 -6.73 -11.98
N LYS A 84 6.93 -7.08 -11.33
CA LYS A 84 7.10 -8.33 -10.58
C LYS A 84 6.37 -8.39 -9.24
N LEU A 85 5.90 -7.25 -8.71
CA LEU A 85 5.18 -7.27 -7.44
C LEU A 85 3.84 -8.01 -7.60
N PRO A 86 3.58 -9.03 -6.75
CA PRO A 86 2.28 -9.66 -6.66
C PRO A 86 1.22 -8.70 -6.09
N CYS A 87 -0.05 -8.94 -6.39
CA CYS A 87 -1.15 -8.21 -5.73
C CYS A 87 -1.27 -8.65 -4.27
N LEU A 88 -1.92 -7.82 -3.44
CA LEU A 88 -2.11 -8.10 -2.00
C LEU A 88 -2.71 -9.49 -1.74
N GLN A 89 -3.65 -9.91 -2.58
CA GLN A 89 -4.30 -11.22 -2.46
C GLN A 89 -3.30 -12.36 -2.63
N ASN A 90 -2.45 -12.31 -3.66
CA ASN A 90 -1.43 -13.33 -3.89
C ASN A 90 -0.38 -13.36 -2.77
N LEU A 91 0.04 -12.19 -2.27
CA LEU A 91 0.95 -12.10 -1.12
C LEU A 91 0.42 -12.84 0.11
N VAL A 92 -0.87 -12.71 0.38
CA VAL A 92 -1.49 -13.34 1.56
C VAL A 92 -1.80 -14.82 1.30
N MET A 93 -2.29 -15.18 0.11
CA MET A 93 -2.62 -16.56 -0.25
C MET A 93 -1.39 -17.47 -0.30
N GLU A 94 -0.21 -16.96 -0.65
CA GLU A 94 1.04 -17.72 -0.59
C GLU A 94 1.47 -18.08 0.84
N ASN A 95 0.90 -17.41 1.86
CA ASN A 95 1.39 -17.49 3.24
C ASN A 95 0.33 -17.94 4.27
N VAL A 96 -0.96 -18.04 3.91
CA VAL A 96 -2.05 -18.36 4.85
C VAL A 96 -3.15 -19.20 4.20
N ASP A 97 -3.41 -20.41 4.71
CA ASP A 97 -4.40 -21.31 4.09
C ASP A 97 -5.86 -21.03 4.52
N HIS A 98 -6.13 -20.84 5.82
CA HIS A 98 -7.52 -20.89 6.35
C HIS A 98 -8.10 -19.53 6.77
N SER A 99 -7.25 -18.52 7.01
CA SER A 99 -7.66 -17.16 7.43
C SER A 99 -7.26 -16.07 6.43
N ALA A 100 -6.85 -16.47 5.21
CA ALA A 100 -6.42 -15.52 4.18
C ALA A 100 -7.50 -14.49 3.86
N GLY A 101 -8.77 -14.89 3.77
CA GLY A 101 -9.87 -13.98 3.47
C GLY A 101 -10.02 -12.84 4.49
N ASP A 102 -10.08 -13.17 5.79
CA ASP A 102 -10.24 -12.15 6.84
C ASP A 102 -8.97 -11.28 6.99
N LEU A 103 -7.78 -11.85 6.72
CA LEU A 103 -6.54 -11.08 6.73
C LEU A 103 -6.45 -10.12 5.54
N ILE A 104 -6.83 -10.58 4.35
CA ILE A 104 -6.90 -9.75 3.14
C ILE A 104 -7.87 -8.59 3.36
N ASP A 105 -9.04 -8.85 3.95
CA ASP A 105 -10.04 -7.81 4.24
C ASP A 105 -9.51 -6.77 5.23
N LEU A 106 -8.88 -7.23 6.32
CA LEU A 106 -8.23 -6.34 7.29
C LEU A 106 -7.14 -5.47 6.62
N LEU A 107 -6.28 -6.08 5.80
CA LEU A 107 -5.20 -5.37 5.12
C LEU A 107 -5.75 -4.38 4.09
N HIS A 108 -6.80 -4.70 3.35
CA HIS A 108 -7.48 -3.75 2.47
C HIS A 108 -8.06 -2.57 3.23
N GLY A 109 -8.64 -2.80 4.41
CA GLY A 109 -9.13 -1.72 5.29
C GLY A 109 -8.01 -0.81 5.79
N LEU A 110 -6.90 -1.39 6.25
CA LEU A 110 -5.74 -0.66 6.78
C LEU A 110 -4.95 0.09 5.70
N LEU A 111 -4.91 -0.46 4.47
CA LEU A 111 -4.13 0.08 3.36
C LEU A 111 -4.97 0.93 2.38
N ARG A 112 -6.21 1.29 2.74
CA ARG A 112 -7.02 2.20 1.92
C ARG A 112 -6.30 3.51 1.64
N TYR A 113 -6.39 3.94 0.38
CA TYR A 113 -5.80 5.19 -0.10
C TYR A 113 -6.40 6.40 0.62
N ASP A 114 -7.72 6.53 0.62
CA ASP A 114 -8.39 7.66 1.27
C ASP A 114 -8.30 7.49 2.79
N PRO A 115 -7.66 8.44 3.51
CA PRO A 115 -7.56 8.36 4.96
C PRO A 115 -8.93 8.42 5.66
N SER A 116 -9.94 9.01 5.02
CA SER A 116 -11.30 9.12 5.56
C SER A 116 -12.03 7.77 5.55
N ASP A 117 -11.67 6.90 4.59
CA ASP A 117 -12.22 5.55 4.47
C ASP A 117 -11.31 4.49 5.12
N ARG A 118 -10.13 4.89 5.58
CA ARG A 118 -9.12 3.98 6.11
C ARG A 118 -9.54 3.51 7.50
N LEU A 119 -9.45 2.20 7.69
CA LEU A 119 -9.77 1.56 8.96
C LEU A 119 -8.87 2.12 10.07
N SER A 120 -9.47 2.61 11.16
CA SER A 120 -8.72 3.03 12.33
C SER A 120 -8.15 1.83 13.08
N ALA A 121 -7.10 2.04 13.89
CA ALA A 121 -6.55 0.97 14.73
C ALA A 121 -7.61 0.35 15.67
N ARG A 122 -8.55 1.15 16.16
CA ARG A 122 -9.64 0.69 17.04
C ARG A 122 -10.64 -0.22 16.30
N GLU A 123 -10.95 0.12 15.06
CA GLU A 123 -11.80 -0.71 14.19
C GLU A 123 -11.07 -1.97 13.74
N ALA A 124 -9.76 -1.87 13.45
CA ALA A 124 -8.88 -2.98 13.11
C ALA A 124 -8.89 -4.07 14.18
N LEU A 125 -8.76 -3.68 15.46
CA LEU A 125 -8.77 -4.61 16.59
C LEU A 125 -10.12 -5.33 16.77
N ARG A 126 -11.21 -4.81 16.19
CA ARG A 126 -12.54 -5.43 16.22
C ARG A 126 -12.82 -6.32 15.01
N HIS A 127 -11.88 -6.43 14.08
CA HIS A 127 -12.05 -7.16 12.84
C HIS A 127 -12.24 -8.67 13.09
N PRO A 128 -13.08 -9.39 12.31
CA PRO A 128 -13.25 -10.84 12.41
C PRO A 128 -11.94 -11.64 12.45
N PHE A 129 -10.90 -11.14 11.77
CA PHE A 129 -9.54 -11.70 11.82
C PHE A 129 -9.04 -11.93 13.25
N PHE A 130 -9.28 -10.98 14.17
CA PHE A 130 -8.85 -11.09 15.56
C PHE A 130 -9.86 -11.82 16.46
N ASN A 131 -11.14 -11.91 16.05
CA ASN A 131 -12.20 -12.52 16.84
C ASN A 131 -12.42 -14.02 16.58
N ARG A 132 -11.82 -14.61 15.52
CA ARG A 132 -11.93 -16.05 15.22
C ARG A 132 -11.05 -16.97 16.09
N ARG A 133 -10.43 -16.45 17.15
CA ARG A 133 -9.80 -17.24 18.21
C ARG A 133 -10.55 -17.07 19.52
N SER A 134 -11.66 -17.77 19.64
CA SER A 134 -12.34 -18.11 20.89
C SER A 134 -12.94 -19.49 20.77
#